data_AF-F5VU30-F1
#
_entry.id   AF-F5VU30-F1
#
_cell.length_a   1.000
_cell.length_b   1.000
_cell.length_c   1.000
_cell.angle_alpha   90.00
_cell.angle_beta   90.00
_cell.angle_gamma   90.00
#
_symmetry.space_group_name_H-M   'P 1'
#
loop_
_entity.id
_entity.type
_entity.pdbx_description
1 polymer ?
#
loop_
_entity_poly.entity_id
_entity_poly.type
_entity_poly.pdbx_seq_one_letter_code
_entity_poly.pdbx_strand_id
1 'polypeptide(L)'
;MAIIREAKNKTPLEFLAEIKQTRKGNIIQSERELLHQMASLGLLDEVINIILLLTFNKVDSANVNEKYAMKVANDYAYRKIRTAEEAVLRIRERQQKGQEEQKNKASSTKTNVPKWSNPEYKNQTSEETRLELERKKQEMLARLEEGGD
;
A
#
# COMPACT_ATOMS: atom_id res chain seq x y z
N MET A 1 -20.87 -10.18 -11.09
CA MET A 1 -20.20 -11.51 -11.10
C MET A 1 -19.44 -11.84 -12.38
N ALA A 2 -19.59 -11.09 -13.49
CA ALA A 2 -18.86 -11.35 -14.73
C ALA A 2 -17.32 -11.22 -14.59
N ILE A 3 -16.86 -10.16 -13.92
CA ILE A 3 -15.43 -9.82 -13.82
C ILE A 3 -14.60 -10.89 -13.08
N ILE A 4 -15.17 -11.50 -12.04
CA ILE A 4 -14.51 -12.59 -11.28
C ILE A 4 -14.43 -13.85 -12.16
N ARG A 5 -15.48 -14.14 -12.93
CA ARG A 5 -15.52 -15.30 -13.82
C ARG A 5 -14.52 -15.17 -14.97
N GLU A 6 -14.34 -13.97 -15.51
CA GLU A 6 -13.34 -13.69 -16.54
C GLU A 6 -11.92 -13.76 -15.97
N ALA A 7 -11.70 -13.18 -14.78
CA ALA A 7 -10.42 -13.27 -14.09
C ALA A 7 -10.02 -14.73 -13.78
N LYS A 8 -10.97 -15.64 -13.55
CA LYS A 8 -10.68 -17.06 -13.28
C LYS A 8 -10.46 -17.92 -14.53
N ASN A 9 -10.96 -17.51 -15.70
CA ASN A 9 -10.88 -18.30 -16.93
C ASN A 9 -9.78 -17.84 -17.91
N LYS A 10 -9.18 -16.67 -17.69
CA LYS A 10 -8.18 -16.10 -18.60
C LYS A 10 -6.79 -16.10 -17.98
N THR A 11 -5.77 -16.35 -18.80
CA THR A 11 -4.39 -16.15 -18.38
C THR A 11 -4.10 -14.66 -18.19
N PRO A 12 -3.15 -14.28 -17.31
CA PRO A 12 -2.86 -12.88 -17.02
C PRO A 12 -2.32 -12.10 -18.21
N LEU A 13 -1.68 -12.80 -19.16
CA LEU A 13 -1.21 -12.20 -20.39
C LEU A 13 -2.36 -11.89 -21.36
N GLU A 14 -3.32 -12.81 -21.51
CA GLU A 14 -4.52 -12.58 -22.33
C GLU A 14 -5.42 -11.50 -21.72
N PHE A 15 -5.58 -11.51 -20.39
CA PHE A 15 -6.37 -10.52 -19.68
C PHE A 15 -5.75 -9.12 -19.82
N LEU A 16 -4.43 -9.01 -19.70
CA LEU A 16 -3.71 -7.76 -19.97
C LEU A 16 -3.91 -7.30 -21.41
N ALA A 17 -3.82 -8.22 -22.38
CA ALA A 17 -4.00 -7.92 -23.80
C ALA A 17 -5.38 -7.33 -24.08
N GLU A 18 -6.44 -7.92 -23.51
CA GLU A 18 -7.81 -7.46 -23.67
C GLU A 18 -8.01 -6.05 -23.08
N ILE A 19 -7.51 -5.79 -21.85
CA ILE A 19 -7.57 -4.46 -21.25
C ILE A 19 -6.84 -3.44 -22.13
N LYS A 20 -5.66 -3.80 -22.63
CA LYS A 20 -4.86 -2.94 -23.52
C LYS A 20 -5.56 -2.66 -24.84
N GLN A 21 -6.20 -3.65 -25.43
CA GLN A 21 -6.98 -3.51 -26.65
C GLN A 21 -8.13 -2.51 -26.47
N THR A 22 -8.85 -2.57 -25.35
CA THR A 22 -9.92 -1.59 -25.05
C THR A 22 -9.38 -0.16 -24.89
N ARG A 23 -8.14 0.00 -24.42
CA ARG A 23 -7.48 1.29 -24.22
C ARG A 23 -6.59 1.71 -25.40
N LYS A 24 -6.62 0.99 -26.54
CA LYS A 24 -5.76 1.21 -27.71
C LYS A 24 -4.25 1.26 -27.37
N GLY A 25 -3.85 0.53 -26.33
CA GLY A 25 -2.45 0.40 -25.91
C GLY A 25 -1.82 -0.89 -26.39
N ASN A 26 -0.49 -0.92 -26.50
CA ASN A 26 0.26 -2.15 -26.72
C ASN A 26 0.80 -2.71 -25.39
N ILE A 27 1.02 -4.02 -25.36
CA ILE A 27 1.71 -4.71 -24.27
C ILE A 27 3.19 -4.36 -24.35
N ILE A 28 3.75 -3.85 -23.24
CA ILE A 28 5.19 -3.56 -23.14
C ILE A 28 5.93 -4.69 -22.39
N GLN A 29 7.25 -4.76 -22.56
CA GLN A 29 8.08 -5.79 -21.92
C GLN A 29 7.99 -5.74 -20.39
N SER A 30 8.00 -4.55 -19.79
CA SER A 30 7.90 -4.37 -18.34
C SER A 30 6.63 -4.98 -17.75
N GLU A 31 5.52 -4.93 -18.49
CA GLU A 31 4.26 -5.54 -18.04
C GLU A 31 4.35 -7.07 -18.04
N ARG A 32 5.00 -7.65 -19.05
CA ARG A 32 5.24 -9.11 -19.08
C ARG A 32 6.13 -9.54 -17.93
N GLU A 33 7.18 -8.76 -17.64
CA GLU A 33 8.08 -9.03 -16.52
C GLU A 33 7.36 -8.93 -15.18
N LEU A 34 6.49 -7.92 -15.02
CA LEU A 34 5.65 -7.76 -13.83
C LEU A 34 4.75 -8.99 -13.61
N LEU A 35 4.11 -9.52 -14.66
CA LEU A 35 3.30 -10.74 -14.55
C LEU A 35 4.15 -11.93 -14.10
N HIS A 36 5.33 -12.08 -14.67
CA HIS A 36 6.26 -13.14 -14.31
C HIS A 36 6.74 -13.00 -12.85
N GLN A 37 7.01 -11.78 -12.39
CA GLN A 37 7.33 -11.52 -10.98
C GLN A 37 6.18 -11.88 -10.05
N MET A 38 4.93 -11.54 -10.40
CA MET A 38 3.77 -11.92 -9.60
C MET A 38 3.55 -13.44 -9.55
N ALA A 39 3.72 -14.13 -10.68
CA ALA A 39 3.66 -15.58 -10.72
C ALA A 39 4.77 -16.21 -9.85
N SER A 40 5.99 -15.65 -9.88
CA SER A 40 7.12 -16.08 -9.06
C SER A 40 6.87 -15.90 -7.54
N LEU A 41 6.05 -14.92 -7.15
CA LEU A 41 5.58 -14.76 -5.76
C LEU A 41 4.57 -15.84 -5.32
N GLY A 42 4.16 -16.75 -6.22
CA GLY A 42 3.17 -17.79 -5.94
C GLY A 42 1.73 -17.31 -5.99
N LEU A 43 1.46 -16.19 -6.66
CA LEU A 43 0.10 -15.70 -6.90
C LEU A 43 -0.53 -16.50 -8.05
N LEU A 44 -1.80 -16.89 -7.87
CA LEU A 44 -2.58 -17.55 -8.90
C LEU A 44 -2.99 -16.55 -9.99
N ASP A 45 -3.15 -17.05 -11.21
CA ASP A 45 -3.56 -16.25 -12.38
C ASP A 45 -4.80 -15.38 -12.11
N GLU A 46 -5.76 -15.94 -11.38
CA GLU A 46 -6.98 -15.22 -10.99
C GLU A 46 -6.71 -14.00 -10.10
N VAL A 47 -5.73 -14.09 -9.20
CA VAL A 47 -5.36 -13.00 -8.29
C VAL A 47 -4.57 -11.93 -9.07
N ILE A 48 -3.69 -12.35 -9.97
CA ILE A 48 -2.92 -11.45 -10.84
C ILE A 48 -3.86 -10.62 -11.71
N ASN A 49 -4.90 -11.25 -12.28
CA ASN A 49 -5.94 -10.58 -13.07
C ASN A 49 -6.67 -9.49 -12.26
N ILE A 50 -7.00 -9.77 -11.00
CA ILE A 50 -7.64 -8.77 -10.13
C ILE A 50 -6.67 -7.62 -9.79
N ILE A 51 -5.38 -7.90 -9.57
CA ILE A 51 -4.37 -6.86 -9.32
C ILE A 51 -4.20 -5.95 -10.54
N LEU A 52 -4.18 -6.51 -11.75
CA LEU A 52 -4.14 -5.75 -13.00
C LEU A 52 -5.35 -4.84 -13.11
N LEU A 53 -6.55 -5.42 -12.96
CA LEU A 53 -7.81 -4.66 -13.03
C LEU A 53 -7.80 -3.50 -12.03
N LEU A 54 -7.41 -3.76 -10.78
CA LEU A 54 -7.31 -2.73 -9.74
C LEU A 54 -6.33 -1.62 -10.13
N THR A 55 -5.18 -1.99 -10.69
CA THR A 55 -4.14 -1.03 -11.08
C THR A 55 -4.60 -0.13 -12.22
N PHE A 56 -5.23 -0.72 -13.24
CA PHE A 56 -5.83 0.03 -14.36
C PHE A 56 -7.06 0.85 -13.94
N ASN A 57 -7.80 0.42 -12.92
CA ASN A 57 -8.91 1.19 -12.38
C ASN A 57 -8.42 2.40 -11.56
N LYS A 58 -7.25 2.30 -10.94
CA LYS A 58 -6.70 3.37 -10.10
C LYS A 58 -6.03 4.49 -10.89
N VAL A 59 -5.42 4.19 -12.03
CA VAL A 59 -4.72 5.17 -12.87
C VAL A 59 -5.33 5.13 -14.26
N ASP A 60 -5.83 6.28 -14.73
CA ASP A 60 -6.30 6.48 -16.10
C ASP A 60 -5.09 6.58 -17.05
N SER A 61 -4.39 5.45 -17.22
CA SER A 61 -3.25 5.34 -18.11
C SER A 61 -3.36 4.07 -18.95
N ALA A 62 -2.72 4.11 -20.11
CA ALA A 62 -2.59 2.97 -20.99
C ALA A 62 -1.58 1.93 -20.45
N ASN A 63 -0.71 2.32 -19.52
CA ASN A 63 0.34 1.47 -18.96
C ASN A 63 0.04 1.08 -17.51
N VAL A 64 0.39 -0.16 -17.15
CA VAL A 64 0.32 -0.61 -15.75
C VAL A 64 1.36 0.16 -14.91
N ASN A 65 0.93 0.65 -13.75
CA ASN A 65 1.87 1.18 -12.76
C ASN A 65 2.50 0.02 -11.97
N GLU A 66 3.69 -0.40 -12.39
CA GLU A 66 4.43 -1.54 -11.83
C GLU A 66 4.61 -1.42 -10.32
N LYS A 67 5.01 -0.24 -9.82
CA LYS A 67 5.21 -0.03 -8.36
C LYS A 67 3.93 -0.27 -7.58
N TYR A 68 2.79 0.23 -8.07
CA TYR A 68 1.52 0.04 -7.40
C TYR A 68 1.07 -1.43 -7.45
N ALA A 69 1.16 -2.05 -8.61
CA ALA A 69 0.78 -3.45 -8.81
C ALA A 69 1.64 -4.39 -7.94
N MET A 70 2.96 -4.18 -7.90
CA MET A 70 3.89 -4.93 -7.06
C MET A 70 3.57 -4.76 -5.57
N LYS A 71 3.22 -3.54 -5.11
CA LYS A 71 2.80 -3.32 -3.71
C LYS A 71 1.54 -4.12 -3.36
N VAL A 72 0.56 -4.17 -4.26
CA VAL A 72 -0.66 -4.94 -4.04
C VAL A 72 -0.36 -6.45 -4.08
N ALA A 73 0.44 -6.91 -5.03
CA ALA A 73 0.90 -8.29 -5.15
C ALA A 73 1.61 -8.78 -3.88
N ASN A 74 2.53 -7.98 -3.33
CA ASN A 74 3.22 -8.31 -2.09
C ASN A 74 2.26 -8.38 -0.89
N ASP A 75 1.30 -7.44 -0.76
CA ASP A 75 0.30 -7.51 0.32
C ASP A 75 -0.58 -8.76 0.20
N TYR A 76 -0.88 -9.21 -1.02
CA TYR A 76 -1.67 -10.41 -1.27
C TYR A 76 -0.87 -11.69 -1.01
N ALA A 77 0.39 -11.72 -1.45
CA ALA A 77 1.32 -12.81 -1.17
C ALA A 77 1.56 -12.97 0.34
N TYR A 78 1.78 -11.86 1.07
CA TYR A 78 1.97 -11.86 2.52
C TYR A 78 0.75 -12.44 3.27
N ARG A 79 -0.46 -12.07 2.83
CA ARG A 79 -1.72 -12.53 3.42
C ARG A 79 -2.15 -13.92 2.93
N LYS A 80 -1.38 -14.54 2.03
CA LYS A 80 -1.70 -15.83 1.38
C LYS A 80 -3.06 -15.81 0.67
N ILE A 81 -3.41 -14.69 0.06
CA ILE A 81 -4.65 -14.57 -0.72
C ILE A 81 -4.47 -15.37 -2.01
N ARG A 82 -5.32 -16.37 -2.20
CA ARG A 82 -5.26 -17.31 -3.33
C ARG A 82 -6.48 -17.21 -4.24
N THR A 83 -7.54 -16.52 -3.83
CA THR A 83 -8.77 -16.44 -4.60
C THR A 83 -9.09 -15.02 -5.04
N ALA A 84 -9.70 -14.88 -6.21
CA ALA A 84 -10.19 -13.61 -6.73
C ALA A 84 -11.26 -12.99 -5.83
N GLU A 85 -12.07 -13.81 -5.17
CA GLU A 85 -13.14 -13.37 -4.26
C GLU A 85 -12.58 -12.70 -3.00
N GLU A 86 -11.58 -13.32 -2.36
CA GLU A 86 -10.86 -12.70 -1.22
C GLU A 86 -10.14 -11.41 -1.63
N ALA A 87 -9.53 -11.39 -2.82
CA ALA A 87 -8.86 -10.21 -3.35
C ALA A 87 -9.85 -9.03 -3.51
N VAL A 88 -11.05 -9.27 -4.07
CA VAL A 88 -12.08 -8.24 -4.24
C VAL A 88 -12.63 -7.74 -2.92
N LEU A 89 -12.90 -8.64 -1.96
CA LEU A 89 -13.34 -8.25 -0.62
C LEU A 89 -12.32 -7.30 0.02
N ARG A 90 -11.03 -7.63 -0.13
CA ARG A 90 -9.94 -6.84 0.44
C ARG A 90 -9.77 -5.47 -0.23
N ILE A 91 -9.99 -5.37 -1.55
CA ILE A 91 -10.01 -4.09 -2.26
C ILE A 91 -11.03 -3.16 -1.61
N ARG A 92 -12.24 -3.66 -1.36
CA ARG A 92 -13.33 -2.90 -0.76
C ARG A 92 -12.99 -2.42 0.64
N GLU A 93 -12.36 -3.25 1.47
CA GLU A 93 -11.88 -2.84 2.79
C GLU A 93 -10.75 -1.80 2.71
N ARG A 94 -9.79 -1.97 1.79
CA ARG A 94 -8.69 -1.01 1.62
C ARG A 94 -9.17 0.34 1.10
N GLN A 95 -10.14 0.36 0.19
CA GLN A 95 -10.72 1.62 -0.31
C GLN A 95 -11.45 2.37 0.80
N GLN A 96 -12.22 1.67 1.64
CA GLN A 96 -12.88 2.27 2.80
C GLN A 96 -11.87 2.84 3.81
N LYS A 97 -10.86 2.06 4.19
CA LYS A 97 -9.82 2.51 5.13
C LYS A 97 -8.97 3.66 4.58
N GLY A 98 -8.68 3.66 3.28
CA GLY A 98 -7.98 4.74 2.61
C GLY A 98 -8.77 6.06 2.59
N GLN A 99 -10.10 5.98 2.41
CA GLN A 99 -10.99 7.14 2.56
C GLN A 99 -11.02 7.66 3.99
N GLU A 100 -11.06 6.78 5.00
CA GLU A 100 -10.99 7.17 6.41
C GLU A 100 -9.67 7.88 6.75
N GLU A 101 -8.53 7.34 6.29
CA GLU A 101 -7.22 7.99 6.47
C GLU A 101 -7.08 9.32 5.70
N GLN A 102 -7.66 9.43 4.50
CA GLN A 102 -7.70 10.71 3.76
C GLN A 102 -8.63 11.73 4.43
N LYS A 103 -9.76 11.30 5.00
CA LYS A 103 -10.66 12.17 5.76
C LYS A 103 -10.01 12.64 7.05
N ASN A 104 -9.26 11.78 7.74
CA ASN A 104 -8.47 12.14 8.92
C ASN A 104 -7.29 13.08 8.59
N LYS A 105 -6.68 12.94 7.41
CA LYS A 105 -5.64 13.86 6.92
C LYS A 105 -6.20 15.19 6.41
N ALA A 106 -7.43 15.22 5.90
CA ALA A 106 -8.14 16.43 5.53
C ALA A 106 -8.61 17.24 6.75
N SER A 107 -8.86 16.59 7.89
CA SER A 107 -9.07 17.28 9.19
C SER A 107 -7.78 17.75 9.86
N SER A 108 -6.61 17.30 9.41
CA SER A 108 -5.33 17.87 9.81
C SER A 108 -4.84 18.85 8.74
N THR A 109 -5.54 19.98 8.59
CA THR A 109 -4.95 21.20 8.02
C THR A 109 -3.76 21.56 8.91
N LYS A 110 -2.59 21.06 8.53
CA LYS A 110 -1.32 21.41 9.15
C LYS A 110 -1.00 22.82 8.69
N THR A 111 -1.56 23.81 9.39
CA THR A 111 -1.15 25.20 9.26
C THR A 111 0.37 25.25 9.49
N ASN A 112 1.09 25.92 8.58
CA ASN A 112 2.53 26.15 8.66
C ASN A 112 2.95 27.09 9.81
N VAL A 113 2.09 27.23 10.83
CA VAL A 113 2.40 27.98 12.04
C VAL A 113 2.66 26.97 13.17
N PRO A 114 3.83 27.03 13.82
CA PRO A 114 4.14 26.13 14.91
C PRO A 114 3.17 26.31 16.09
N LYS A 115 2.88 25.20 16.77
CA LYS A 115 1.86 25.06 17.82
C LYS A 115 2.06 25.93 19.07
N TRP A 116 3.20 26.63 19.19
CA TRP A 116 3.45 27.63 20.25
C TRP A 116 2.70 28.95 20.03
N SER A 117 2.18 29.17 18.83
CA SER A 117 1.40 30.38 18.50
C SER A 117 -0.07 30.31 18.96
N ASN A 118 -0.45 29.26 19.70
CA ASN A 118 -1.80 29.03 20.21
C ASN A 118 -1.91 29.48 21.68
N PRO A 119 -2.80 30.43 22.04
CA PRO A 119 -2.89 30.99 23.40
C PRO A 119 -3.50 30.05 24.47
N GLU A 120 -3.85 28.80 24.12
CA GLU A 120 -4.49 27.82 25.02
C GLU A 120 -3.70 26.50 25.15
N TYR A 121 -2.38 26.55 25.00
CA TYR A 121 -1.56 25.34 25.17
C TYR A 121 -1.41 24.97 26.66
N LYS A 122 -2.23 24.05 27.15
CA LYS A 122 -2.04 23.37 28.45
C LYS A 122 -1.11 22.16 28.28
N ASN A 123 0.08 22.25 28.86
CA ASN A 123 1.11 21.22 28.82
C ASN A 123 0.87 20.17 29.91
N GLN A 124 -0.06 19.24 29.71
CA GLN A 124 -0.15 18.03 30.54
C GLN A 124 0.86 17.00 30.02
N THR A 125 2.14 17.23 30.28
CA THR A 125 3.14 16.16 30.33
C THR A 125 3.13 15.65 31.77
N SER A 126 2.41 14.56 32.02
CA SER A 126 2.42 13.86 33.30
C SER A 126 3.88 13.64 33.73
N GLU A 127 4.23 14.12 34.92
CA GLU A 127 5.60 14.20 35.45
C GLU A 127 6.31 12.84 35.46
N GLU A 128 5.57 11.73 35.54
CA GLU A 128 6.08 10.36 35.43
C GLU A 128 6.84 10.08 34.13
N THR A 129 6.36 10.59 32.99
CA THR A 129 6.99 10.33 31.69
C THR A 129 8.32 11.07 31.53
N ARG A 130 8.48 12.20 32.23
CA ARG A 130 9.70 13.01 32.14
C ARG A 130 10.86 12.36 32.89
N LEU A 131 10.58 11.75 34.05
CA LEU A 131 11.59 11.05 34.86
C LEU A 131 12.10 9.78 34.16
N GLU A 132 11.20 9.06 33.48
CA GLU A 132 11.56 7.85 32.74
C GLU A 132 12.44 8.17 31.51
N LEU A 133 12.14 9.28 30.82
CA LEU A 133 12.93 9.75 29.69
C LEU A 133 14.33 10.22 30.12
N GLU A 134 14.45 10.81 31.31
CA GLU A 134 15.74 11.29 31.86
C GLU A 134 16.64 10.13 32.28
N ARG A 135 16.09 9.10 32.95
CA ARG A 135 16.81 7.85 33.22
C ARG A 135 17.28 7.17 31.94
N LYS A 136 16.41 7.07 30.95
CA LYS A 136 16.72 6.41 29.67
C LYS A 136 17.76 7.18 28.86
N LYS A 137 17.77 8.52 28.98
CA LYS A 137 18.80 9.38 28.38
C LYS A 137 20.17 9.18 29.05
N GLN A 138 20.22 9.08 30.37
CA GLN A 138 21.48 8.84 31.08
C GLN A 138 22.06 7.45 30.81
N GLU A 139 21.22 6.42 30.73
CA GLU A 139 21.65 5.06 30.42
C GLU A 139 22.25 4.95 29.00
N MET A 140 21.64 5.63 28.02
CA MET A 140 22.20 5.70 26.67
C MET A 140 23.51 6.48 26.59
N LEU A 141 23.68 7.52 27.41
CA LEU A 141 24.95 8.26 27.47
C LEU A 141 26.08 7.42 28.06
N ALA A 142 25.82 6.73 29.17
CA ALA A 142 26.81 5.88 29.83
C ALA A 142 27.27 4.72 28.92
N ARG A 143 26.34 4.13 28.15
CA ARG A 143 26.66 3.06 27.20
C ARG A 143 27.49 3.53 26.00
N LEU A 144 27.41 4.81 25.64
CA LEU A 144 28.21 5.38 24.56
C LEU A 144 29.64 5.74 25.03
N GLU A 145 29.83 5.99 26.32
CA GLU A 145 31.12 6.31 26.94
C GLU A 145 31.94 5.04 27.25
N GLU A 146 31.30 3.90 27.53
CA GLU A 146 31.96 2.60 27.79
C GLU A 146 32.40 1.85 26.51
N GLY A 147 31.98 2.30 25.31
CA GLY A 147 32.25 1.61 24.04
C GLY A 147 33.38 2.20 23.19
N GLY A 148 34.22 3.07 23.76
CA GLY A 148 35.28 3.79 23.07
C GLY A 148 36.67 3.48 23.60
N ASP A 149 37.14 2.24 23.44
CA ASP A 149 38.54 1.82 23.51
C ASP A 149 38.96 1.16 22.18
#